data_AF-A0A8H5C738-F1
#
_entry.id   AF-A0A8H5C738-F1
#
_cell.length_a   1.000
_cell.length_b   1.000
_cell.length_c   1.000
_cell.angle_alpha   90.00
_cell.angle_beta   90.00
_cell.angle_gamma   90.00
#
_symmetry.space_group_name_H-M   'P 1'
#
loop_
_entity.id
_entity.type
_entity.pdbx_description
1 polymer ?
#
loop_
_entity_poly.entity_id
_entity_poly.type
_entity_poly.pdbx_seq_one_letter_code
_entity_poly.pdbx_strand_id
1 'polypeptide(L)'
;MRISLLSLISFTIALASYVHAHPDHSSSLNEARSYADALSARDILDALSTRDLIDELSGRLERRAFVCSVCRNTFPSASALQEHVRREHAH
;
A
#
# COMPACT_ATOMS: atom_id res chain seq x y z
N MET A 1 44.55 -29.23 30.76
CA MET A 1 43.79 -28.18 31.48
C MET A 1 42.41 -28.75 31.79
N ARG A 2 42.10 -29.10 33.05
CA ARG A 2 40.79 -29.67 33.44
C ARG A 2 39.91 -28.53 33.90
N ILE A 3 39.03 -28.03 33.04
CA ILE A 3 38.05 -27.01 33.43
C ILE A 3 37.01 -27.72 34.29
N SER A 4 36.86 -27.28 35.54
CA SER A 4 35.97 -27.90 36.51
C SER A 4 34.51 -27.62 36.12
N LEU A 5 33.67 -28.66 36.08
CA LEU A 5 32.25 -28.55 35.71
C LEU A 5 31.49 -27.51 36.55
N LEU A 6 31.89 -27.34 37.81
CA LEU A 6 31.36 -26.32 38.71
C LEU A 6 31.58 -24.90 38.19
N SER A 7 32.72 -24.63 37.57
CA SER A 7 33.02 -23.31 36.99
C SER A 7 32.18 -23.01 35.75
N LEU A 8 31.81 -24.05 34.98
CA LEU A 8 30.90 -23.91 33.84
C LEU A 8 29.48 -23.62 34.32
N ILE A 9 29.04 -24.30 35.38
CA ILE A 9 27.71 -24.07 35.96
C ILE A 9 27.60 -22.65 36.55
N SER A 10 28.63 -22.17 37.25
CA SER A 10 28.64 -20.79 37.76
C SER A 10 28.62 -19.76 36.62
N PHE A 11 29.35 -20.03 35.53
CA PHE A 11 29.38 -19.16 34.37
C PHE A 11 28.04 -19.13 33.63
N THR A 12 27.38 -20.29 33.46
CA THR A 12 26.06 -20.35 32.80
C THR A 12 24.98 -19.67 33.63
N ILE A 13 25.01 -19.80 34.96
CA ILE A 13 24.10 -19.09 35.84
C ILE A 13 24.33 -17.58 35.75
N ALA A 14 25.58 -17.12 35.82
CA ALA A 14 25.91 -15.70 35.70
C ALA A 14 25.49 -15.11 34.35
N LEU A 15 25.72 -15.85 33.25
CA LEU A 15 25.32 -15.45 31.90
C LEU A 15 23.80 -15.41 31.75
N ALA A 16 23.09 -16.41 32.27
CA ALA A 16 21.62 -16.43 32.26
C ALA A 16 21.03 -15.27 33.05
N SER A 17 21.57 -14.98 34.24
CA SER A 17 21.17 -13.82 35.04
C SER A 17 21.46 -12.49 34.33
N TYR A 18 22.59 -12.38 33.62
CA TYR A 18 22.94 -11.19 32.84
C TYR A 18 22.00 -10.98 31.65
N VAL A 19 21.69 -12.03 30.89
CA VAL A 19 20.74 -11.99 29.77
C VAL A 19 19.32 -11.67 30.26
N HIS A 20 18.94 -12.18 31.43
CA HIS A 20 17.64 -11.87 32.03
C HIS A 20 17.57 -10.45 32.60
N ALA A 21 18.69 -9.89 33.07
CA ALA A 21 18.80 -8.52 33.57
C ALA A 21 18.92 -7.46 32.46
N HIS A 22 19.23 -7.85 31.22
CA HIS A 22 19.26 -6.98 30.05
C HIS A 22 18.28 -7.45 28.95
N PRO A 23 16.95 -7.29 29.15
CA PRO A 23 15.96 -7.60 28.11
C PRO A 23 15.86 -6.53 26.99
N ASP A 24 16.52 -5.38 27.15
CA ASP A 24 16.16 -4.15 26.43
C ASP A 24 16.72 -3.99 25.02
N HIS A 25 17.53 -4.93 24.51
CA HIS A 25 17.94 -4.84 23.11
C HIS A 25 16.86 -5.36 22.14
N SER A 26 16.01 -6.27 22.62
CA SER A 26 14.95 -6.88 21.81
C SER A 26 13.78 -5.93 21.54
N SER A 27 13.47 -5.02 22.47
CA SER A 27 12.41 -4.02 22.31
C SER A 27 12.72 -3.03 21.18
N SER A 28 13.95 -2.51 21.15
CA SER A 28 14.41 -1.56 20.13
C SER A 28 14.44 -2.19 18.72
N LEU A 29 14.82 -3.48 18.62
CA LEU A 29 14.78 -4.21 17.35
C LEU A 29 13.35 -4.50 16.89
N ASN A 30 12.43 -4.79 17.82
CA ASN A 30 11.02 -4.99 17.51
C ASN A 30 10.33 -3.67 17.08
N GLU A 31 10.69 -2.54 17.69
CA GLU A 31 10.23 -1.22 17.27
C GLU A 31 10.75 -0.86 15.88
N ALA A 32 12.04 -1.05 15.62
CA ALA A 32 12.62 -0.80 14.30
C ALA A 32 11.98 -1.68 13.21
N ARG A 33 11.71 -2.95 13.53
CA ARG A 33 11.01 -3.88 12.65
C ARG A 33 9.55 -3.50 12.41
N SER A 34 8.84 -3.10 13.46
CA SER A 34 7.47 -2.59 13.36
C SER A 34 7.40 -1.35 12.48
N TYR A 35 8.39 -0.46 12.56
CA TYR A 35 8.49 0.73 11.72
C TYR A 35 8.77 0.39 10.25
N ALA A 36 9.67 -0.57 10.00
CA ALA A 36 9.98 -1.05 8.64
C ALA A 36 8.77 -1.75 7.99
N ASP A 37 8.04 -2.57 8.74
CA ASP A 37 6.82 -3.24 8.27
C ASP A 37 5.72 -2.21 7.95
N ALA A 38 5.56 -1.17 8.78
CA ALA A 38 4.60 -0.09 8.53
C ALA A 38 4.95 0.77 7.30
N LEU A 39 6.25 1.01 7.05
CA LEU A 39 6.72 1.74 5.87
C LEU A 39 6.47 0.92 4.59
N SER A 40 6.79 -0.38 4.61
CA SER A 40 6.52 -1.26 3.46
C SER A 40 5.02 -1.41 3.17
N ALA A 41 4.18 -1.49 4.21
CA ALA A 41 2.73 -1.54 4.05
C ALA A 41 2.19 -0.25 3.42
N ARG A 42 2.73 0.92 3.80
CA ARG A 42 2.38 2.20 3.19
C ARG A 42 2.77 2.27 1.72
N ASP A 43 3.97 1.83 1.36
CA ASP A 43 4.44 1.83 -0.03
C ASP A 43 3.61 0.88 -0.90
N ILE A 44 3.18 -0.27 -0.36
CA ILE A 44 2.27 -1.21 -1.06
C ILE A 44 0.88 -0.59 -1.25
N LEU A 45 0.35 0.09 -0.22
CA LEU A 45 -0.94 0.77 -0.31
C LEU A 45 -0.88 1.95 -1.28
N ASP A 46 0.26 2.63 -1.40
CA ASP A 46 0.49 3.70 -2.38
C ASP A 46 0.64 3.16 -3.81
N ALA A 47 1.33 2.02 -3.99
CA ALA A 47 1.46 1.35 -5.28
C ALA A 47 0.14 0.74 -5.80
N LEU A 48 -0.77 0.35 -4.90
CA LEU A 48 -2.13 -0.08 -5.23
C LEU A 48 -3.15 1.08 -5.19
N SER A 49 -2.65 2.30 -4.96
CA SER A 49 -3.49 3.44 -4.65
C SER A 49 -4.21 3.88 -5.91
N THR A 50 -5.50 3.56 -5.97
CA THR A 50 -6.63 4.35 -6.47
C THR A 50 -6.49 5.10 -7.79
N ARG A 51 -5.42 5.86 -8.01
CA ARG A 51 -5.07 6.55 -9.25
C ARG A 51 -4.98 5.61 -10.45
N ASP A 52 -4.30 4.47 -10.35
CA ASP A 52 -4.23 3.52 -11.46
C ASP A 52 -5.62 2.93 -11.80
N LEU A 53 -6.43 2.68 -10.77
CA LEU A 53 -7.82 2.25 -10.94
C LEU A 53 -8.69 3.37 -11.54
N ILE A 54 -8.47 4.63 -11.15
CA ILE A 54 -9.15 5.80 -11.68
C ILE A 54 -8.79 6.01 -13.15
N ASP A 55 -7.53 5.85 -13.54
CA ASP A 55 -7.09 6.01 -14.93
C ASP A 55 -7.68 4.90 -15.80
N GLU A 56 -7.72 3.66 -15.33
CA GLU A 56 -8.37 2.55 -16.05
C GLU A 56 -9.89 2.75 -16.16
N LEU A 57 -10.56 3.16 -15.08
CA LEU A 57 -12.01 3.43 -15.10
C LEU A 57 -12.35 4.64 -15.97
N SER A 58 -11.56 5.71 -15.90
CA SER A 58 -11.68 6.91 -16.75
C SER A 58 -11.53 6.52 -18.22
N GLY A 59 -10.47 5.76 -18.55
CA GLY A 59 -10.25 5.28 -19.91
C GLY A 59 -11.37 4.34 -20.41
N ARG A 60 -12.01 3.57 -19.52
CA ARG A 60 -13.19 2.75 -19.87
C ARG A 60 -14.45 3.58 -20.09
N LEU A 61 -14.63 4.65 -19.31
CA LEU A 61 -15.74 5.60 -19.47
C LEU A 61 -15.60 6.38 -20.78
N GLU A 62 -14.42 6.91 -21.06
CA GLU A 62 -14.12 7.62 -22.32
C GLU A 62 -14.29 6.72 -23.55
N ARG A 63 -13.82 5.47 -23.48
CA ARG A 63 -13.96 4.50 -24.60
C ARG A 63 -15.40 4.05 -24.86
N ARG A 64 -16.31 4.19 -23.90
CA ARG A 64 -17.72 3.77 -24.01
C ARG A 64 -18.70 4.93 -24.16
N ALA A 65 -18.22 6.15 -23.96
CA ALA A 65 -18.99 7.37 -24.04
C ALA A 65 -19.00 7.94 -25.46
N PHE A 66 -20.18 8.38 -25.91
CA PHE A 66 -20.30 9.23 -27.09
C PHE A 66 -20.37 10.67 -26.62
N VAL A 67 -19.32 11.47 -26.89
CA VAL A 67 -19.18 12.84 -26.37
C VAL A 67 -19.52 13.87 -27.45
N CYS A 68 -20.33 14.87 -27.11
CA CYS A 68 -20.61 16.00 -28.00
C CYS A 68 -19.39 16.91 -28.13
N SER A 69 -18.95 17.20 -29.36
CA SER A 69 -17.79 18.07 -29.59
C SER A 69 -18.05 19.55 -29.25
N VAL A 70 -19.31 19.98 -29.26
CA VAL A 70 -19.71 21.37 -29.01
C VAL A 70 -19.83 21.65 -27.52
N CYS A 71 -20.55 20.81 -26.77
CA CYS A 71 -20.85 21.03 -25.34
C CYS A 71 -20.19 20.04 -24.37
N ARG A 72 -19.47 19.02 -24.88
CA ARG A 72 -18.79 17.96 -24.09
C ARG A 72 -19.68 17.09 -23.22
N ASN A 73 -21.00 17.09 -23.47
CA ASN A 73 -21.91 16.16 -22.80
C ASN A 73 -21.69 14.72 -23.26
N THR A 74 -21.81 13.80 -22.32
CA THR A 74 -21.54 12.37 -22.47
C THR A 74 -22.84 11.59 -22.64
N PHE A 75 -22.92 10.75 -23.67
CA PHE A 75 -24.11 9.96 -23.99
C PHE A 75 -23.81 8.45 -23.99
N PRO A 76 -24.77 7.60 -23.60
CA PRO A 76 -24.60 6.15 -23.54
C PRO A 76 -24.64 5.47 -24.93
N SER A 77 -25.07 6.18 -25.98
CA SER A 77 -25.14 5.64 -27.35
C SER A 77 -24.93 6.72 -28.41
N ALA A 78 -24.50 6.31 -29.61
CA ALA A 78 -24.35 7.20 -30.76
C ALA A 78 -25.67 7.88 -31.17
N SER A 79 -26.79 7.15 -31.09
CA SER A 79 -28.11 7.68 -31.44
C SER A 79 -28.57 8.79 -30.50
N ALA A 80 -28.30 8.66 -29.19
CA ALA A 80 -28.60 9.69 -28.21
C ALA A 80 -27.75 10.95 -28.43
N LEU A 81 -26.46 10.77 -28.76
CA LEU A 81 -25.58 11.88 -29.14
C LEU A 81 -26.08 12.59 -30.41
N GLN A 82 -26.42 11.85 -31.46
CA GLN A 82 -26.90 12.43 -32.72
C GLN A 82 -28.19 13.23 -32.53
N GLU A 83 -29.15 12.70 -31.78
CA GLU A 83 -30.40 13.41 -31.49
C GLU A 83 -30.14 14.67 -30.67
N HIS A 84 -29.22 14.62 -29.69
CA HIS A 84 -28.79 15.80 -28.94
C HIS A 84 -28.20 16.88 -29.85
N VAL A 85 -27.24 16.52 -30.71
CA VAL A 85 -26.62 17.46 -31.64
C VAL A 85 -27.68 18.05 -32.58
N ARG A 86 -28.62 17.23 -33.05
CA ARG A 86 -29.70 17.67 -33.93
C ARG A 86 -30.70 18.62 -33.25
N ARG A 87 -30.90 18.53 -31.93
CA ARG A 87 -31.85 19.40 -31.22
C ARG A 87 -31.22 20.67 -30.70
N GLU A 88 -30.03 20.56 -30.12
CA GLU A 88 -29.39 21.65 -29.38
C GLU A 88 -28.36 22.42 -30.23
N HIS A 89 -27.86 21.80 -31.31
CA HIS A 89 -26.76 22.34 -32.11
C HIS A 89 -27.04 22.33 -33.62
N ALA A 90 -28.26 21.98 -34.05
CA ALA A 90 -28.70 22.17 -35.43
C ALA A 90 -29.12 23.63 -35.60
N HIS A 91 -28.15 24.50 -35.86
CA HIS A 91 -28.42 25.90 -36.20
C HIS A 91 -27.59 26.35 -37.39
#